data_AF-A0A7W6S202-F1
#
_entry.id   AF-A0A7W6S202-F1
#
_cell.length_a   1.000
_cell.length_b   1.000
_cell.length_c   1.000
_cell.angle_alpha   90.00
_cell.angle_beta   90.00
_cell.angle_gamma   90.00
#
_symmetry.space_group_name_H-M   'P 1'
#
loop_
_entity.id
_entity.type
_entity.pdbx_description
1 polymer ?
#
loop_
_entity_poly.entity_id
_entity_poly.type
_entity_poly.pdbx_seq_one_letter_code
_entity_poly.pdbx_strand_id
1 'polypeptide(L)'
;MADVRRTIDGGRRGRAAVALLLLAGVLAALVLTPAAARAWEPGAPGPTIHIRSAPSPPQRPQCQGGGQPPPVIAIRALQTRLMVAALSCGARAGYGAFVTRFSNQLAANADALSVRYRHRGGRAAIDSLVTRLANAAAAESNTDRHGFCDRSSATLERLQRTPLGDLNRVALETWPPGVPCGAF
;
A
#
# COMPACT_ATOMS: atom_id res chain seq x y z
N MET A 1 -54.02 8.38 0.66
CA MET A 1 -52.81 9.06 0.15
C MET A 1 -51.90 7.98 -0.44
N ALA A 2 -52.18 7.50 -1.66
CA ALA A 2 -51.57 7.95 -2.92
C ALA A 2 -50.02 7.89 -2.85
N ASP A 3 -49.40 6.78 -3.27
CA ASP A 3 -48.95 6.51 -4.65
C ASP A 3 -47.75 7.37 -5.06
N VAL A 4 -46.54 6.81 -4.90
CA VAL A 4 -45.34 7.14 -5.70
C VAL A 4 -44.60 5.83 -6.00
N ARG A 5 -45.20 5.01 -6.86
CA ARG A 5 -44.44 4.09 -7.72
C ARG A 5 -44.24 4.78 -9.08
N ARG A 6 -43.12 4.46 -9.75
CA ARG A 6 -42.59 5.01 -11.02
C ARG A 6 -41.78 6.27 -10.75
N THR A 7 -40.50 6.35 -11.10
CA THR A 7 -39.95 6.13 -12.44
C THR A 7 -38.43 6.11 -12.29
N ILE A 8 -37.74 4.99 -12.56
CA ILE A 8 -36.47 4.90 -13.32
C ILE A 8 -36.31 3.41 -13.66
N ASP A 9 -37.02 3.00 -14.71
CA ASP A 9 -36.71 1.79 -15.48
C ASP A 9 -36.31 2.32 -16.86
N GLY A 10 -35.08 2.07 -17.30
CA GLY A 10 -34.51 2.83 -18.40
C GLY A 10 -33.12 2.39 -18.86
N GLY A 11 -33.03 1.17 -19.37
CA GLY A 11 -32.20 0.93 -20.55
C GLY A 11 -30.70 0.67 -20.33
N ARG A 12 -30.36 -0.62 -20.18
CA ARG A 12 -29.26 -1.22 -20.97
C ARG A 12 -29.36 -2.75 -20.96
N ARG A 13 -30.26 -3.26 -21.80
CA ARG A 13 -30.23 -4.64 -22.32
C ARG A 13 -29.74 -4.60 -23.76
N GLY A 14 -28.83 -5.50 -24.09
CA GLY A 14 -28.30 -5.73 -25.44
C GLY A 14 -26.78 -5.59 -25.44
N ARG A 15 -25.98 -6.52 -25.97
CA ARG A 15 -26.21 -7.68 -26.84
C ARG A 15 -25.04 -8.64 -26.56
N ALA A 16 -25.34 -9.90 -26.25
CA ALA A 16 -25.14 -11.03 -27.14
C ALA A 16 -23.67 -11.44 -27.32
N ALA A 17 -23.40 -12.65 -26.84
CA ALA A 17 -22.25 -13.47 -27.16
C ALA A 17 -22.10 -13.65 -28.69
N VAL A 18 -20.85 -13.65 -29.15
CA VAL A 18 -20.40 -14.21 -30.42
C VAL A 18 -19.05 -14.83 -30.06
N ALA A 19 -18.99 -16.16 -29.86
CA ALA A 19 -18.64 -17.17 -30.88
C ALA A 19 -17.25 -16.92 -31.50
N LEU A 20 -16.39 -17.88 -31.81
CA LEU A 20 -16.24 -19.32 -31.58
C LEU A 20 -14.88 -19.63 -32.26
N LEU A 21 -14.04 -20.42 -31.60
CA LEU A 21 -12.94 -21.27 -32.11
C LEU A 21 -12.65 -21.31 -33.63
N LEU A 22 -11.37 -21.15 -34.01
CA LEU A 22 -10.69 -21.81 -35.16
C LEU A 22 -9.20 -21.99 -34.76
N LEU A 23 -8.69 -23.18 -34.45
CA LEU A 23 -8.31 -24.36 -35.25
C LEU A 23 -6.85 -24.33 -35.79
N ALA A 24 -6.17 -25.46 -35.51
CA ALA A 24 -4.98 -26.04 -36.16
C ALA A 24 -3.65 -25.26 -36.03
N GLY A 25 -2.54 -25.82 -35.54
CA GLY A 25 -2.07 -27.21 -35.69
C GLY A 25 -1.19 -27.33 -36.93
N VAL A 26 0.11 -27.02 -36.83
CA VAL A 26 1.10 -27.35 -37.86
C VAL A 26 2.36 -27.93 -37.21
N LEU A 27 2.35 -29.27 -37.23
CA LEU A 27 3.44 -30.20 -37.60
C LEU A 27 4.90 -29.74 -37.46
N ALA A 28 5.61 -30.51 -36.64
CA ALA A 28 7.05 -30.61 -36.60
C ALA A 28 7.66 -30.99 -37.96
N ALA A 29 8.72 -30.29 -38.35
CA ALA A 29 9.70 -30.77 -39.32
C ALA A 29 11.09 -30.66 -38.68
N LEU A 30 11.60 -31.81 -38.24
CA LEU A 30 13.01 -32.03 -37.96
C LEU A 30 13.78 -31.86 -39.28
N VAL A 31 14.65 -30.86 -39.36
CA VAL A 31 15.68 -30.80 -40.40
C VAL A 31 17.03 -30.79 -39.69
N LEU A 32 17.73 -31.92 -39.79
CA LEU A 32 19.16 -32.02 -39.46
C LEU A 32 19.93 -31.15 -40.44
N THR A 33 20.65 -30.16 -39.92
CA THR A 33 21.72 -29.47 -40.67
C THR A 33 23.10 -29.89 -40.16
N PRO A 34 24.06 -30.13 -41.07
CA PRO A 34 25.37 -30.68 -40.75
C PRO A 34 26.27 -29.64 -40.06
N ALA A 35 27.20 -30.14 -39.24
CA ALA A 35 28.26 -29.38 -38.62
C ALA A 35 29.21 -28.83 -39.69
N ALA A 36 29.03 -27.56 -40.07
CA ALA A 36 30.03 -26.79 -40.79
C ALA A 36 31.06 -26.26 -39.79
N ALA A 37 32.33 -26.63 -40.01
CA ALA A 37 33.48 -26.12 -39.27
C ALA A 37 33.47 -24.59 -39.28
N ARG A 38 33.41 -23.99 -38.08
CA ARG A 38 33.45 -22.55 -37.91
C ARG A 38 34.87 -22.06 -38.15
N ALA A 39 35.03 -21.25 -39.20
CA ALA A 39 36.16 -20.35 -39.33
C ALA A 39 36.18 -19.41 -38.12
N TRP A 40 37.37 -19.16 -37.57
CA TRP A 40 37.56 -18.21 -36.48
C TRP A 40 37.29 -16.79 -37.02
N GLU A 41 36.26 -16.15 -36.49
CA GLU A 41 36.01 -14.71 -36.66
C GLU A 41 36.62 -13.98 -35.44
N PRO A 42 37.37 -12.88 -35.63
CA PRO A 42 37.73 -12.02 -34.51
C PRO A 42 36.44 -11.46 -33.89
N GLY A 43 36.27 -11.71 -32.59
CA GLY A 43 35.00 -11.61 -31.87
C GLY A 43 34.24 -10.30 -32.06
N ALA A 44 33.00 -10.42 -32.52
CA ALA A 44 32.00 -9.38 -32.39
C ALA A 44 31.82 -8.99 -30.91
N PRO A 45 31.58 -7.71 -30.59
CA PRO A 45 31.21 -7.32 -29.24
C PRO A 45 29.96 -8.12 -28.82
N GLY A 46 30.06 -8.84 -27.70
CA GLY A 46 28.96 -9.63 -27.18
C GLY A 46 27.70 -8.78 -26.97
N PRO A 47 26.50 -9.38 -27.05
CA PRO A 47 25.27 -8.66 -26.75
C PRO A 47 25.38 -8.06 -25.35
N THR A 48 25.13 -6.76 -25.24
CA THR A 48 25.04 -6.09 -23.94
C THR A 48 23.85 -6.68 -23.20
N ILE A 49 24.11 -7.54 -22.22
CA ILE A 49 23.08 -8.05 -21.32
C ILE A 49 22.69 -6.89 -20.40
N HIS A 50 21.63 -6.17 -20.76
CA HIS A 50 20.97 -5.26 -19.83
C HIS A 50 20.22 -6.11 -18.81
N ILE A 51 20.81 -6.29 -17.63
CA ILE A 51 20.11 -6.90 -16.49
C ILE A 51 18.92 -5.99 -16.19
N ARG A 52 17.71 -6.44 -16.52
CA ARG A 52 16.48 -5.75 -16.11
C ARG A 52 16.43 -5.83 -14.59
N SER A 53 16.76 -4.73 -13.91
CA SER A 53 16.66 -4.65 -12.46
C SER A 53 15.25 -5.06 -12.05
N ALA A 54 15.13 -6.08 -11.21
CA ALA A 54 13.86 -6.38 -10.57
C ALA A 54 13.39 -5.12 -9.82
N PRO A 55 12.09 -4.80 -9.81
CA PRO A 55 11.59 -3.73 -8.97
C PRO A 55 12.02 -4.03 -7.54
N SER A 56 12.75 -3.09 -6.92
CA SER A 56 13.17 -3.25 -5.53
C SER A 56 11.94 -3.48 -4.66
N PRO A 57 11.98 -4.36 -3.64
CA PRO A 57 10.91 -4.42 -2.67
C PRO A 57 10.66 -3.01 -2.11
N PRO A 58 9.42 -2.66 -1.75
CA PRO A 58 9.10 -1.33 -1.22
C PRO A 58 10.10 -1.01 -0.11
N GLN A 59 10.93 0.01 -0.34
CA GLN A 59 11.97 0.38 0.61
C GLN A 59 11.26 0.78 1.91
N ARG A 60 11.63 0.14 3.02
CA ARG A 60 11.11 0.58 4.31
C ARG A 60 11.52 2.04 4.49
N PRO A 61 10.59 2.95 4.78
CA PRO A 61 10.89 4.34 5.07
C PRO A 61 12.03 4.40 6.07
N GLN A 62 13.19 4.85 5.59
CA GLN A 62 14.30 5.16 6.45
C GLN A 62 14.08 6.57 6.94
N CYS A 63 14.21 6.73 8.24
CA CYS A 63 14.19 8.04 8.88
C CYS A 63 15.25 8.93 8.20
N GLN A 64 15.00 10.23 8.04
CA GLN A 64 16.06 11.16 7.67
C GLN A 64 17.21 11.02 8.70
N GLY A 65 18.41 10.62 8.23
CA GLY A 65 19.55 10.29 9.08
C GLY A 65 19.79 8.79 9.34
N GLY A 66 18.97 7.90 8.78
CA GLY A 66 19.08 6.44 8.94
C GLY A 66 18.22 5.88 10.09
N GLY A 67 17.92 4.58 10.02
CA GLY A 67 17.10 3.86 11.00
C GLY A 67 15.63 3.69 10.61
N GLN A 68 14.89 2.92 11.43
CA GLN A 68 13.44 2.70 11.30
C GLN A 68 12.73 3.35 12.51
N PRO A 69 11.50 3.88 12.33
CA PRO A 69 10.71 4.38 13.46
C PRO A 69 10.43 3.24 14.45
N PRO A 70 10.36 3.52 15.76
CA PRO A 70 9.95 2.51 16.73
C PRO A 70 8.59 1.90 16.34
N PRO A 71 8.43 0.57 16.32
CA PRO A 71 7.18 -0.13 15.98
C PRO A 71 5.93 0.47 16.63
N VAL A 72 6.05 0.82 17.91
CA VAL A 72 4.95 1.40 18.69
C VAL A 72 4.49 2.75 18.12
N ILE A 73 5.42 3.58 17.65
CA ILE A 73 5.13 4.87 17.03
C ILE A 73 4.64 4.67 15.58
N ALA A 74 5.21 3.71 14.85
CA ALA A 74 4.78 3.39 13.48
C ALA A 74 3.30 3.00 13.42
N ILE A 75 2.83 2.13 14.32
CA ILE A 75 1.42 1.74 14.39
C ILE A 75 0.54 2.95 14.71
N ARG A 76 0.98 3.83 15.63
CA ARG A 76 0.25 5.06 15.95
C ARG A 76 0.17 6.01 14.76
N ALA A 77 1.28 6.19 14.03
CA ALA A 77 1.35 6.99 12.82
C ALA A 77 0.40 6.45 11.73
N LEU A 78 0.38 5.14 11.51
CA LEU A 78 -0.55 4.49 10.59
C LEU A 78 -2.00 4.76 11.00
N GLN A 79 -2.37 4.53 12.27
CA GLN A 79 -3.73 4.77 12.76
C GLN A 79 -4.15 6.24 12.58
N THR A 80 -3.30 7.19 12.96
CA THR A 80 -3.57 8.63 12.83
C THR A 80 -3.71 9.05 11.37
N ARG A 81 -2.85 8.57 10.47
CA ARG A 81 -2.95 8.83 9.03
C ARG A 81 -4.29 8.35 8.47
N LEU A 82 -4.68 7.11 8.81
CA LEU A 82 -5.93 6.52 8.32
C LEU A 82 -7.17 7.21 8.89
N MET A 83 -7.08 7.76 10.10
CA MET A 83 -8.12 8.65 10.65
C MET A 83 -8.25 9.93 9.81
N VAL A 84 -7.13 10.58 9.46
CA VAL A 84 -7.15 11.77 8.59
C VAL A 84 -7.73 11.43 7.20
N ALA A 85 -7.45 10.25 6.66
CA ALA A 85 -8.06 9.77 5.43
C ALA A 85 -9.58 9.54 5.57
N ALA A 86 -10.05 9.03 6.70
CA ALA A 86 -11.49 8.90 6.96
C ALA A 86 -12.21 10.25 6.90
N LEU A 87 -11.56 11.32 7.38
CA LEU A 87 -12.09 12.68 7.38
C LEU A 87 -11.97 13.36 6.01
N SER A 88 -10.79 13.24 5.37
CA SER A 88 -10.45 14.00 4.15
C SER A 88 -10.92 13.33 2.86
N CYS A 89 -11.00 12.00 2.86
CA CYS A 89 -11.24 11.18 1.66
C CYS A 89 -12.58 10.42 1.70
N GLY A 90 -13.35 10.54 2.78
CA GLY A 90 -14.58 9.75 2.96
C GLY A 90 -14.34 8.27 3.32
N ALA A 91 -13.12 7.88 3.68
CA ALA A 91 -12.73 6.49 3.97
C ALA A 91 -13.20 5.95 5.35
N ARG A 92 -14.31 6.47 5.89
CA ARG A 92 -14.82 6.16 7.25
C ARG A 92 -15.07 4.66 7.45
N ALA A 93 -15.71 4.01 6.48
CA ALA A 93 -16.01 2.58 6.55
C ALA A 93 -14.73 1.72 6.59
N GLY A 94 -13.75 2.04 5.74
CA GLY A 94 -12.46 1.36 5.72
C GLY A 94 -11.68 1.54 7.03
N TYR A 95 -11.63 2.75 7.56
CA TYR A 95 -11.02 3.03 8.86
C TYR A 95 -11.71 2.27 10.00
N GLY A 96 -13.05 2.27 10.02
CA GLY A 96 -13.83 1.50 11.01
C GLY A 96 -13.49 0.01 10.96
N ALA A 97 -13.48 -0.59 9.77
CA ALA A 97 -13.12 -1.99 9.58
C ALA A 97 -11.69 -2.29 10.05
N PHE A 98 -10.73 -1.38 9.78
CA PHE A 98 -9.37 -1.47 10.29
C PHE A 98 -9.33 -1.49 11.83
N VAL A 99 -9.98 -0.52 12.48
CA VAL A 99 -9.99 -0.43 13.95
C VAL A 99 -10.64 -1.65 14.58
N THR A 100 -11.77 -2.11 14.04
CA THR A 100 -12.46 -3.30 14.56
C THR A 100 -11.61 -4.56 14.42
N ARG A 101 -10.99 -4.78 13.26
CA ARG A 101 -10.18 -5.98 13.00
C ARG A 101 -8.94 -6.06 13.87
N PHE A 102 -8.25 -4.94 14.05
CA PHE A 102 -6.96 -4.88 14.74
C PHE A 102 -7.06 -4.34 16.18
N SER A 103 -8.26 -4.28 16.74
CA SER A 103 -8.57 -3.67 18.04
C SER A 103 -7.63 -4.12 19.16
N ASN A 104 -7.37 -5.43 19.29
CA ASN A 104 -6.46 -5.99 20.30
C ASN A 104 -5.03 -5.46 20.16
N GLN A 105 -4.53 -5.34 18.93
CA GLN A 105 -3.18 -4.84 18.69
C GLN A 105 -3.09 -3.32 18.86
N LEU A 106 -4.15 -2.59 18.51
CA LEU A 106 -4.23 -1.15 18.75
C LEU A 106 -4.30 -0.85 20.25
N ALA A 107 -5.01 -1.66 21.04
CA ALA A 107 -5.03 -1.57 22.49
C ALA A 107 -3.64 -1.85 23.09
N ALA A 108 -3.01 -2.97 22.73
CA ALA A 108 -1.66 -3.29 23.17
C ALA A 108 -0.63 -2.21 22.76
N ASN A 109 -0.81 -1.58 21.59
CA ASN A 109 0.00 -0.45 21.15
C ASN A 109 -0.19 0.79 22.03
N ALA A 110 -1.44 1.10 22.44
CA ALA A 110 -1.73 2.21 23.33
C ALA A 110 -1.11 2.01 24.72
N ASP A 111 -1.13 0.78 25.24
CA ASP A 111 -0.44 0.44 26.51
C ASP A 111 1.07 0.59 26.37
N ALA A 112 1.65 0.09 25.28
CA ALA A 112 3.08 0.23 25.01
C ALA A 112 3.51 1.71 24.85
N LEU A 113 2.68 2.56 24.24
CA LEU A 113 2.91 4.01 24.21
C LEU A 113 2.89 4.59 25.61
N SER A 114 1.92 4.20 26.44
CA SER A 114 1.79 4.68 27.82
C SER A 114 3.03 4.32 28.64
N VAL A 115 3.53 3.09 28.53
CA VAL A 115 4.79 2.66 29.16
C VAL A 115 5.98 3.47 28.64
N ARG A 116 6.09 3.66 27.32
CA ARG A 116 7.19 4.43 26.70
C ARG A 116 7.24 5.87 27.20
N TYR A 117 6.09 6.52 27.32
CA TYR A 117 6.01 7.93 27.70
C TYR A 117 5.83 8.17 29.19
N ARG A 118 5.70 7.12 30.03
CA ARG A 118 5.47 7.22 31.47
C ARG A 118 6.42 8.20 32.19
N HIS A 119 7.70 8.18 31.83
CA HIS A 119 8.72 9.07 32.40
C HIS A 119 9.15 10.19 31.43
N ARG A 120 8.42 10.38 30.33
CA ARG A 120 8.71 11.35 29.26
C ARG A 120 7.53 12.31 29.03
N GLY A 121 6.91 12.77 30.11
CA GLY A 121 5.74 13.67 30.05
C GLY A 121 4.38 12.97 29.93
N GLY A 122 4.36 11.63 29.98
CA GLY A 122 3.13 10.84 30.10
C GLY A 122 2.12 11.12 28.99
N ARG A 123 0.86 11.33 29.40
CA ARG A 123 -0.26 11.55 28.48
C ARG A 123 -0.07 12.78 27.59
N ALA A 124 0.40 13.89 28.15
CA ALA A 124 0.62 15.12 27.38
C ALA A 124 1.62 14.94 26.23
N ALA A 125 2.69 14.16 26.46
CA ALA A 125 3.65 13.83 25.42
C ALA A 125 3.05 12.94 24.32
N ILE A 126 2.17 12.00 24.70
CA ILE A 126 1.42 11.17 23.72
C ILE A 126 0.48 12.03 22.90
N ASP A 127 -0.26 12.96 23.51
CA ASP A 127 -1.18 13.85 22.81
C ASP A 127 -0.41 14.77 21.85
N SER A 128 0.76 15.27 22.27
CA SER A 128 1.67 16.04 21.43
C SER A 128 2.19 15.22 20.23
N LEU A 129 2.60 13.97 20.46
CA LEU A 129 2.97 13.01 19.40
C LEU A 129 1.82 12.84 18.39
N VAL A 130 0.61 12.53 18.86
CA VAL A 130 -0.55 12.29 17.99
C VAL A 130 -0.91 13.53 17.19
N THR A 131 -0.83 14.71 17.81
CA THR A 131 -1.06 16.00 17.15
C THR A 131 -0.05 16.24 16.02
N ARG A 132 1.24 15.99 16.25
CA ARG A 132 2.27 16.10 15.19
C ARG A 132 2.00 15.13 14.04
N LEU A 133 1.64 13.89 14.34
CA LEU A 133 1.30 12.89 13.31
C LEU A 133 0.07 13.28 12.49
N ALA A 134 -0.97 13.83 13.15
CA ALA A 134 -2.19 14.27 12.49
C ALA A 134 -1.91 15.48 11.58
N ASN A 135 -1.14 16.45 12.07
CA ASN A 135 -0.75 17.62 11.30
C ASN A 135 0.10 17.24 10.09
N ALA A 136 1.03 16.29 10.22
CA ALA A 136 1.82 15.80 9.10
C ALA A 136 0.94 15.14 8.02
N ALA A 137 0.00 14.27 8.43
CA ALA A 137 -0.93 13.64 7.48
C ALA A 137 -1.88 14.65 6.83
N ALA A 138 -2.35 15.66 7.56
CA ALA A 138 -3.19 16.73 7.03
C ALA A 138 -2.41 17.64 6.07
N ALA A 139 -1.16 17.96 6.37
CA ALA A 139 -0.30 18.72 5.46
C ALA A 139 -0.09 17.98 4.14
N GLU A 140 0.12 16.66 4.19
CA GLU A 140 0.18 15.83 2.99
C GLU A 140 -1.14 15.84 2.22
N SER A 141 -2.29 15.65 2.90
CA SER A 141 -3.60 15.65 2.23
C SER A 141 -3.96 17.01 1.62
N ASN A 142 -3.51 18.12 2.21
CA ASN A 142 -3.69 19.46 1.66
C ASN A 142 -2.78 19.71 0.45
N THR A 143 -1.57 19.13 0.44
CA THR A 143 -0.60 19.30 -0.65
C THR A 143 -0.96 18.44 -1.87
N ASP A 144 -1.34 17.18 -1.66
CA ASP A 144 -1.70 16.21 -2.70
C ASP A 144 -2.89 15.36 -2.23
N ARG A 145 -4.10 15.93 -2.32
CA ARG A 145 -5.30 15.24 -1.83
C ARG A 145 -5.55 13.93 -2.55
N HIS A 146 -5.44 13.91 -3.87
CA HIS A 146 -5.73 12.74 -4.69
C HIS A 146 -4.76 11.60 -4.35
N GLY A 147 -3.46 11.85 -4.41
CA GLY A 147 -2.47 10.81 -4.11
C GLY A 147 -2.50 10.39 -2.64
N PHE A 148 -2.75 11.31 -1.70
CA PHE A 148 -2.94 10.95 -0.29
C PHE A 148 -4.12 9.98 -0.11
N CYS A 149 -5.25 10.26 -0.77
CA CYS A 149 -6.44 9.41 -0.71
C CYS A 149 -6.21 8.06 -1.36
N ASP A 150 -5.60 8.00 -2.54
CA ASP A 150 -5.29 6.74 -3.23
C ASP A 150 -4.38 5.84 -2.38
N ARG A 151 -3.28 6.39 -1.86
CA ARG A 151 -2.34 5.65 -1.01
C ARG A 151 -3.01 5.16 0.28
N SER A 152 -3.89 5.95 0.86
CA SER A 152 -4.60 5.59 2.10
C SER A 152 -5.66 4.50 1.85
N SER A 153 -6.42 4.59 0.75
CA SER A 153 -7.37 3.55 0.34
C SER A 153 -6.66 2.23 0.04
N ALA A 154 -5.58 2.26 -0.75
CA ALA A 154 -4.77 1.07 -1.02
C ALA A 154 -4.21 0.44 0.27
N THR A 155 -3.82 1.27 1.25
CA THR A 155 -3.38 0.79 2.57
C THR A 155 -4.51 0.11 3.33
N LEU A 156 -5.72 0.67 3.34
CA LEU A 156 -6.89 0.08 3.98
C LEU A 156 -7.27 -1.26 3.34
N GLU A 157 -7.26 -1.35 2.01
CA GLU A 157 -7.51 -2.59 1.27
C GLU A 157 -6.45 -3.66 1.56
N ARG A 158 -5.17 -3.26 1.67
CA ARG A 158 -4.10 -4.16 2.08
C ARG A 158 -4.34 -4.70 3.49
N LEU A 159 -4.69 -3.83 4.44
CA LEU A 159 -4.96 -4.19 5.84
C LEU A 159 -6.08 -5.23 6.00
N GLN A 160 -7.10 -5.22 5.11
CA GLN A 160 -8.16 -6.24 5.12
C GLN A 160 -7.65 -7.65 4.76
N ARG A 161 -6.51 -7.75 4.09
CA ARG A 161 -5.87 -9.02 3.71
C ARG A 161 -4.66 -9.37 4.56
N THR A 162 -4.21 -8.45 5.41
CA THR A 162 -3.06 -8.66 6.30
C THR A 162 -3.40 -9.64 7.43
N PRO A 163 -2.58 -10.68 7.66
CA PRO A 163 -2.68 -11.52 8.85
C PRO A 163 -2.60 -10.68 10.13
N LEU A 164 -3.34 -11.04 11.18
CA LEU A 164 -3.38 -10.22 12.40
C LEU A 164 -1.97 -9.95 12.95
N GLY A 165 -1.06 -10.93 12.96
CA GLY A 165 0.32 -10.74 13.43
C GLY A 165 1.18 -9.73 12.66
N ASP A 166 0.76 -9.27 11.48
CA ASP A 166 1.60 -8.51 10.54
C ASP A 166 1.32 -6.99 10.52
N LEU A 167 0.47 -6.47 11.42
CA LEU A 167 0.15 -5.03 11.47
C LEU A 167 1.41 -4.15 11.55
N ASN A 168 2.39 -4.56 12.35
CA ASN A 168 3.64 -3.81 12.50
C ASN A 168 4.42 -3.69 11.18
N ARG A 169 4.40 -4.72 10.33
CA ARG A 169 5.06 -4.68 9.02
C ARG A 169 4.43 -3.60 8.14
N VAL A 170 3.10 -3.60 8.05
CA VAL A 170 2.34 -2.59 7.29
C VAL A 170 2.60 -1.19 7.83
N ALA A 171 2.62 -1.03 9.15
CA ALA A 171 2.86 0.26 9.79
C ALA A 171 4.26 0.81 9.48
N LEU A 172 5.29 -0.03 9.52
CA LEU A 172 6.66 0.36 9.19
C LEU A 172 6.78 0.76 7.70
N GLU A 173 6.15 0.02 6.80
CA GLU A 173 6.17 0.32 5.36
C GLU A 173 5.39 1.59 4.98
N THR A 174 4.42 2.01 5.79
CA THR A 174 3.50 3.13 5.49
C THR A 174 3.86 4.41 6.24
N TRP A 175 5.09 4.52 6.73
CA TRP A 175 5.51 5.71 7.48
C TRP A 175 5.34 6.97 6.62
N PRO A 176 4.75 8.05 7.17
CA PRO A 176 4.47 9.26 6.42
C PRO A 176 5.76 9.95 5.95
N PRO A 177 5.78 10.49 4.71
CA PRO A 177 6.90 11.29 4.23
C PRO A 177 7.06 12.56 5.08
N GLY A 178 8.31 13.02 5.24
CA GLY A 178 8.61 14.27 5.94
C GLY A 178 8.49 14.22 7.47
N VAL A 179 8.16 13.08 8.07
CA VAL A 179 8.17 12.91 9.53
C VAL A 179 9.49 12.30 9.98
N PRO A 180 10.37 13.06 10.67
CA PRO A 180 11.62 12.50 11.19
C PRO A 180 11.34 11.55 12.35
N CYS A 181 11.93 10.36 12.33
CA CYS A 181 11.68 9.35 13.37
C CYS A 181 12.25 9.70 14.74
N GLY A 182 13.17 10.68 14.82
CA GLY A 182 13.76 11.16 16.08
C GLY A 182 12.93 12.21 16.81
N ALA A 183 11.80 12.67 16.25
CA ALA A 183 10.98 13.72 16.86
C ALA A 183 10.10 13.23 18.04
N PHE A 184 10.35 12.03 18.58
CA PHE A 184 9.41 11.31 19.46
C PHE A 184 10.04 10.43 20.55
#